data_AF-A0A2S5CX89-F1
#
_entry.id   AF-A0A2S5CX89-F1
#
_cell.length_a   1.000
_cell.length_b   1.000
_cell.length_c   1.000
_cell.angle_alpha   90.00
_cell.angle_beta   90.00
_cell.angle_gamma   90.00
#
_symmetry.space_group_name_H-M   'P 1'
#
loop_
_entity.id
_entity.type
_entity.pdbx_description
1 polymer ?
#
loop_
_entity_poly.entity_id
_entity_poly.type
_entity_poly.pdbx_seq_one_letter_code
_entity_poly.pdbx_strand_id
1 'polypeptide(L)' 'MFVLKINCIGEVEFHGTEDAYKGIELIRVHKLSKNTTLAEVENLFSMLFHKGEKGYKNPKQCVGKITIRAKKENGEIV' A
#
# COMPACT_ATOMS: atom_id res chain seq x y z
N MET A 1 -12.49 6.99 7.03
CA MET A 1 -11.95 5.62 6.78
C MET A 1 -10.69 5.74 5.94
N PHE A 2 -9.63 5.00 6.27
CA PHE A 2 -8.34 5.07 5.58
C PHE A 2 -8.08 3.77 4.84
N VAL A 3 -7.62 3.87 3.60
CA VAL A 3 -7.22 2.72 2.78
C VAL A 3 -5.73 2.87 2.49
N LEU A 4 -4.93 1.98 3.05
CA LEU A 4 -3.51 1.89 2.78
C LEU A 4 -3.29 0.78 1.76
N LYS A 5 -2.53 1.08 0.72
CA LYS A 5 -2.21 0.15 -0.36
C LYS A 5 -0.70 0.18 -0.57
N ILE A 6 -0.09 -0.99 -0.73
CA ILE A 6 1.22 -1.09 -1.36
C ILE A 6 1.11 -1.88 -2.66
N ASN A 7 1.95 -1.50 -3.62
CA ASN A 7 2.09 -2.19 -4.88
C ASN A 7 3.59 -2.38 -5.14
N CYS A 8 4.03 -3.63 -5.26
CA CYS A 8 5.39 -3.94 -5.66
C CYS A 8 5.39 -4.64 -7.02
N ILE A 9 6.19 -4.13 -7.96
CA ILE A 9 6.30 -4.64 -9.33
C ILE A 9 7.76 -4.82 -9.70
N GLY A 10 8.06 -5.86 -10.47
CA GLY A 10 9.36 -6.06 -11.09
C GLY A 10 9.30 -7.08 -12.21
N GLU A 11 10.35 -7.09 -13.01
CA GLU A 11 10.52 -8.09 -14.07
C GLU A 11 10.81 -9.46 -13.47
N VAL A 12 10.37 -10.48 -14.18
CA VAL A 12 10.65 -11.88 -13.87
C VAL A 12 10.97 -12.63 -15.15
N GLU A 13 11.84 -13.62 -15.07
CA GLU A 13 12.01 -14.57 -16.16
C GLU A 13 10.84 -15.55 -16.14
N PHE A 14 10.12 -15.64 -17.26
CA PHE A 14 9.04 -16.61 -17.44
C PHE A 14 9.18 -17.26 -18.82
N HIS A 15 9.27 -18.58 -18.85
CA HIS A 15 9.66 -19.31 -20.05
C HIS A 15 8.68 -19.07 -21.21
N GLY A 16 9.19 -18.57 -22.33
CA GLY A 16 8.40 -18.29 -23.53
C GLY A 16 7.64 -16.96 -23.50
N THR A 17 7.98 -16.05 -22.57
CA THR A 17 7.39 -14.70 -22.53
C THR A 17 8.49 -13.66 -22.33
N GLU A 18 8.64 -12.79 -23.32
CA GLU A 18 9.42 -11.56 -23.20
C GLU A 18 8.64 -10.54 -22.36
N ASP A 19 9.35 -9.67 -21.63
CA ASP A 19 8.76 -8.60 -20.81
C ASP A 19 7.73 -9.07 -19.77
N ALA A 20 7.98 -10.20 -19.12
CA ALA A 20 7.13 -10.68 -18.02
C ALA A 20 7.36 -9.87 -16.74
N TYR A 21 6.27 -9.41 -16.13
CA TYR A 21 6.28 -8.70 -14.85
C TYR A 21 5.49 -9.46 -13.80
N LYS A 22 6.02 -9.49 -12.57
CA LYS A 22 5.28 -9.89 -11.38
C LYS A 22 4.88 -8.65 -10.61
N GLY A 23 3.61 -8.59 -10.24
CA GLY A 23 3.06 -7.58 -9.34
C GLY A 23 2.49 -8.23 -8.09
N ILE A 24 2.66 -7.58 -6.93
CA ILE A 24 1.90 -7.88 -5.72
C ILE A 24 1.20 -6.61 -5.24
N GLU A 25 -0.02 -6.79 -4.75
CA GLU A 25 -0.82 -5.72 -4.19
C GLU A 25 -1.34 -6.13 -2.82
N LEU A 26 -1.09 -5.29 -1.81
CA LEU A 26 -1.63 -5.48 -0.47
C LEU A 26 -2.45 -4.26 -0.10
N ILE A 27 -3.72 -4.51 0.23
CA ILE A 27 -4.66 -3.48 0.70
C ILE A 27 -5.01 -3.75 2.16
N ARG A 28 -5.02 -2.68 2.95
CA ARG A 28 -5.58 -2.66 4.30
C ARG A 28 -6.51 -1.48 4.48
N VAL A 29 -7.65 -1.75 5.10
CA VAL A 29 -8.64 -0.74 5.46
C VAL A 29 -8.59 -0.54 6.96
N HIS A 30 -8.39 0.70 7.38
CA HIS A 30 -8.29 1.08 8.78
C HIS A 30 -9.32 2.17 9.11
N LYS A 31 -9.93 2.06 10.30
CA LYS A 31 -10.59 3.18 10.96
C LYS A 31 -9.55 3.81 11.90
N LEU A 32 -8.76 4.76 11.38
CA LEU A 32 -7.78 5.50 12.17
C LEU A 32 -8.47 6.64 12.92
N SER A 33 -7.92 7.01 14.07
CA SER A 33 -8.38 8.15 14.86
C SER A 33 -8.04 9.47 14.17
N LYS A 34 -8.78 10.54 14.46
CA LYS A 34 -8.43 11.90 14.03
C LYS A 34 -7.07 12.36 14.57
N ASN A 35 -6.61 11.75 15.67
CA ASN A 35 -5.31 12.06 16.29
C ASN A 35 -4.14 11.25 15.70
N THR A 36 -4.39 10.38 14.72
CA THR A 36 -3.32 9.58 14.13
C THR A 36 -2.31 10.48 13.42
N THR A 37 -1.05 10.31 13.79
CA THR A 37 0.08 11.08 13.27
C THR A 37 0.60 10.51 11.95
N LEU A 38 1.37 11.32 11.21
CA LEU A 38 2.05 10.84 10.00
C LEU A 38 3.02 9.69 10.31
N ALA A 39 3.76 9.77 11.42
CA ALA A 39 4.69 8.73 11.84
C ALA A 39 4.00 7.37 12.10
N GLU A 40 2.80 7.38 12.68
CA GLU A 40 2.01 6.16 12.84
C GLU A 40 1.56 5.58 11.50
N VAL A 41 1.21 6.43 10.53
CA VAL A 41 0.88 5.99 9.16
C VAL A 41 2.10 5.41 8.46
N GLU A 42 3.28 6.01 8.60
CA GLU A 42 4.54 5.50 8.07
C GLU A 42 4.87 4.13 8.66
N ASN A 43 4.68 3.93 9.97
CA ASN A 43 4.83 2.62 10.61
C ASN A 43 3.89 1.56 10.03
N LEU A 44 2.64 1.92 9.73
CA LEU A 44 1.71 1.02 9.04
C LEU A 44 2.23 0.63 7.64
N PHE A 45 2.79 1.59 6.89
CA PHE A 45 3.42 1.30 5.59
C PHE A 45 4.65 0.41 5.72
N SER A 46 5.54 0.67 6.68
CA SER A 46 6.73 -0.16 6.93
C SER A 46 6.36 -1.63 7.16
N MET A 47 5.30 -1.88 7.94
CA MET A 47 4.78 -3.24 8.12
C MET A 47 4.24 -3.86 6.83
N LEU A 48 3.58 -3.07 5.98
CA LEU A 48 3.07 -3.54 4.70
C LEU A 48 4.20 -3.83 3.71
N PHE A 49 5.20 -2.96 3.60
CA PHE A 49 6.38 -3.16 2.78
C PHE A 49 7.10 -4.45 3.17
N HIS A 50 7.36 -4.67 4.45
CA HIS A 50 7.97 -5.92 4.93
C HIS A 50 7.17 -7.17 4.53
N LYS A 51 5.83 -7.09 4.55
CA LYS A 51 4.97 -8.18 4.08
C LYS A 51 5.05 -8.36 2.57
N GLY A 52 5.10 -7.26 1.82
CA GLY A 52 5.27 -7.27 0.37
C GLY A 52 6.59 -7.92 -0.04
N GLU A 53 7.69 -7.47 0.54
CA GLU A 53 9.05 -7.96 0.25
C GLU A 53 9.22 -9.45 0.61
N LYS A 54 8.53 -9.94 1.63
CA LYS A 54 8.47 -11.39 1.93
C LYS A 54 7.76 -12.19 0.83
N GLY A 55 6.71 -11.64 0.22
CA GLY A 55 5.95 -12.31 -0.84
C GLY A 55 6.56 -12.15 -2.25
N TYR A 56 7.39 -11.14 -2.43
CA TYR A 56 8.15 -10.90 -3.65
C TYR A 56 9.51 -10.30 -3.32
N LYS A 57 10.56 -11.13 -3.37
CA LYS A 57 11.94 -10.70 -3.11
C LYS A 57 12.43 -9.77 -4.23
N ASN A 58 12.99 -8.63 -3.84
CA ASN A 58 13.65 -7.64 -4.71
C ASN A 58 12.79 -7.16 -5.90
N PRO A 59 11.59 -6.62 -5.66
CA PRO A 59 10.82 -5.97 -6.72
C PRO A 59 11.61 -4.74 -7.23
N LYS A 60 11.54 -4.45 -8.53
CA LYS A 60 12.17 -3.24 -9.09
C LYS A 60 11.62 -1.95 -8.46
N GLN A 61 10.34 -1.97 -8.11
CA GLN A 61 9.66 -0.88 -7.45
C GLN A 61 8.73 -1.43 -6.37
N CYS A 62 8.68 -0.76 -5.22
CA CYS A 62 7.55 -0.91 -4.31
C CYS A 62 7.10 0.45 -3.77
N VAL A 63 5.81 0.76 -3.94
CA VAL A 63 5.22 2.07 -3.60
C VAL A 63 4.03 1.91 -2.67
N GLY A 64 3.88 2.87 -1.76
CA GLY A 64 2.78 2.97 -0.81
C GLY A 64 1.85 4.15 -1.17
N LYS A 65 0.54 3.94 -1.04
CA LYS A 65 -0.48 4.98 -1.19
C LYS A 65 -1.48 4.90 -0.06
N ILE A 66 -1.79 6.04 0.55
CA ILE A 66 -2.91 6.18 1.48
C ILE A 66 -4.04 6.95 0.82
N THR A 67 -5.26 6.50 1.02
CA THR A 67 -6.48 7.21 0.60
C THR A 67 -7.34 7.45 1.83
N ILE A 68 -7.63 8.71 2.10
CA ILE A 68 -8.54 9.12 3.17
C ILE A 68 -9.94 9.26 2.56
N ARG A 69 -10.88 8.45 3.03
CA ARG A 69 -12.30 8.61 2.73
C ARG A 69 -12.94 9.37 3.87
N ALA A 70 -13.31 10.61 3.58
CA ALA A 70 -14.01 11.54 4.45
C ALA A 70 -15.46 11.66 3.99
N LYS A 71 -16.41 11.73 4.93
CA LYS A 71 -17.78 12.18 4.63
C LYS A 71 -17.89 13.63 5.06
N LYS A 72 -18.66 14.44 4.34
CA LYS A 72 -19.02 15.80 4.77
C LYS A 72 -20.42 15.78 5.34
N GLU A 73 -20.59 16.24 6.58
CA GLU A 73 -21.90 16.48 7.20
C GLU A 73 -21.90 17.88 7.80
N ASN A 74 -22.93 18.68 7.49
CA ASN A 74 -23.09 20.05 7.99
C ASN A 74 -21.86 20.97 7.84
N GLY A 75 -21.07 20.77 6.78
CA GLY A 75 -19.87 21.59 6.55
C GLY A 75 -18.57 20.96 7.05
N GLU A 76 -18.64 19.97 7.94
CA GLU A 76 -17.48 19.36 8.58
C GLU A 76 -17.15 17.97 8.02
N ILE A 77 -15.87 17.60 8.10
CA ILE A 77 -15.41 16.24 7.79
C ILE A 77 -15.64 15.33 9.00
N VAL A 78 -16.41 14.28 8.79
CA VAL A 78 -16.70 13.20 9.75
C VAL A 78 -15.92 11.93 9.42
#